data_AF-A0A520DKH2-F1
#
_entry.id   AF-A0A520DKH2-F1
#
_cell.length_a   1.000
_cell.length_b   1.000
_cell.length_c   1.000
_cell.angle_alpha   90.00
_cell.angle_beta   90.00
_cell.angle_gamma   90.00
#
_symmetry.space_group_name_H-M   'P 1'
#
loop_
_entity.id
_entity.type
_entity.pdbx_description
1 polymer ?
#
loop_
_entity_poly.entity_id
_entity_poly.type
_entity_poly.pdbx_seq_one_letter_code
_entity_poly.pdbx_strand_id
1 'polypeptide(L)'
;MPKALSQSPTDTTAAAVDPSTADAHKADDGVVPVSYEAGLQELERLVSELESGQMPLDRLLDSYRRGATLLAFCRDRLQAVEDQIKVLDAGTLKSWSAE
;
A
#
# COMPACT_ATOMS: atom_id res chain seq x y z
N MET A 1 20.56 71.75 -14.25
CA MET A 1 19.28 71.92 -14.99
C MET A 1 19.10 70.69 -15.90
N PRO A 2 17.88 70.17 -16.08
CA PRO A 2 17.48 68.83 -15.61
C PRO A 2 17.23 67.79 -16.73
N LYS A 3 17.25 66.49 -16.40
CA LYS A 3 16.44 65.45 -17.07
C LYS A 3 16.39 64.20 -16.17
N ALA A 4 15.40 64.10 -15.31
CA ALA A 4 14.10 63.44 -15.50
C ALA A 4 14.14 61.99 -15.01
N LEU A 5 13.40 61.77 -13.93
CA LEU A 5 13.01 60.47 -13.41
C LEU A 5 12.34 59.62 -14.48
N SER A 6 12.59 58.32 -14.46
CA SER A 6 11.60 57.34 -14.89
C SER A 6 11.75 56.07 -14.05
N GLN A 7 10.63 55.64 -13.48
CA GLN A 7 10.46 54.48 -12.63
C GLN A 7 10.16 53.24 -13.49
N SER A 8 10.62 52.09 -12.98
CA SER A 8 10.20 50.67 -13.06
C SER A 8 9.26 50.16 -14.18
N PRO A 9 9.40 48.88 -14.53
CA PRO A 9 8.47 47.93 -13.92
C PRO A 9 9.11 46.61 -13.45
N THR A 10 8.40 45.99 -12.50
CA THR A 10 8.55 44.63 -11.98
C THR A 10 8.10 43.59 -13.01
N ASP A 11 8.89 42.55 -13.23
CA ASP A 11 8.43 41.24 -13.74
C ASP A 11 9.36 40.16 -13.16
N THR A 12 8.88 39.34 -12.21
CA THR A 12 8.23 38.03 -12.44
C THR A 12 9.18 37.04 -13.13
N THR A 13 9.55 35.98 -12.39
CA THR A 13 9.79 34.58 -12.85
C THR A 13 10.74 33.95 -11.84
N ALA A 14 10.20 33.30 -10.80
CA ALA A 14 9.73 31.92 -10.78
C ALA A 14 10.80 31.01 -10.17
N ALA A 15 10.49 30.54 -8.97
CA ALA A 15 11.12 29.39 -8.36
C ALA A 15 11.04 28.21 -9.32
N ALA A 16 12.17 27.71 -9.77
CA ALA A 16 12.27 26.36 -10.30
C ALA A 16 12.32 25.42 -9.08
N VAL A 17 11.13 25.02 -8.64
CA VAL A 17 10.95 23.86 -7.77
C VAL A 17 10.94 22.64 -8.69
N ASP A 18 11.74 21.63 -8.33
CA ASP A 18 11.93 20.37 -9.03
C ASP A 18 10.64 19.75 -9.61
N PRO A 19 10.62 19.33 -10.89
CA PRO A 19 9.54 18.51 -11.38
C PRO A 19 9.78 17.04 -10.98
N SER A 20 9.06 16.64 -9.94
CA SER A 20 8.13 15.52 -10.05
C SER A 20 8.70 14.17 -10.50
N THR A 21 9.19 13.38 -9.54
CA THR A 21 9.12 11.92 -9.61
C THR A 21 7.69 11.45 -9.32
N ALA A 22 6.74 11.73 -10.23
CA ALA A 22 5.36 11.26 -10.11
C ALA A 22 5.13 9.85 -10.71
N ASP A 23 6.09 9.30 -11.45
CA ASP A 23 5.88 8.08 -12.24
C ASP A 23 6.31 6.75 -11.59
N ALA A 24 6.53 6.71 -10.27
CA ALA A 24 6.81 5.44 -9.58
C ALA A 24 5.54 4.73 -9.05
N HIS A 25 4.35 5.32 -9.20
CA HIS A 25 3.18 4.92 -8.41
C HIS A 25 2.16 4.03 -9.13
N LYS A 26 2.62 3.07 -9.94
CA LYS A 26 1.69 2.20 -10.67
C LYS A 26 1.96 0.70 -10.52
N ALA A 27 2.96 0.31 -9.74
CA ALA A 27 3.51 -1.03 -9.87
C ALA A 27 2.93 -2.10 -8.95
N ASP A 28 2.22 -1.77 -7.86
CA ASP A 28 1.99 -2.79 -6.82
C ASP A 28 0.53 -3.05 -6.39
N ASP A 29 -0.46 -2.23 -6.74
CA ASP A 29 -1.84 -2.43 -6.23
C ASP A 29 -2.52 -3.77 -6.58
N GLY A 30 -2.00 -4.51 -7.56
CA GLY A 30 -2.56 -5.80 -8.01
C GLY A 30 -1.64 -7.01 -7.83
N VAL A 31 -0.44 -6.85 -7.26
CA VAL A 31 0.51 -7.98 -7.12
C VAL A 31 0.19 -8.74 -5.84
N VAL A 32 -0.18 -10.01 -5.97
CA VAL A 32 -0.43 -10.86 -4.80
C VAL A 32 0.90 -11.17 -4.09
N PRO A 33 0.96 -11.07 -2.75
CA PRO A 33 2.18 -11.39 -2.01
C PRO A 33 2.64 -12.84 -2.22
N VAL A 34 3.97 -13.04 -2.23
CA VAL A 34 4.57 -14.36 -2.43
C VAL A 34 4.39 -15.31 -1.24
N SER A 35 4.22 -14.77 -0.03
CA SER A 35 4.02 -15.52 1.20
C SER A 35 3.11 -14.78 2.17
N TYR A 36 2.64 -15.48 3.21
CA TYR A 36 1.83 -14.89 4.28
C TYR A 36 2.60 -13.78 5.00
N GLU A 37 3.85 -14.05 5.36
CA GLU A 37 4.74 -13.14 6.07
C GLU A 37 5.02 -11.88 5.25
N ALA A 38 5.22 -12.03 3.94
CA ALA A 38 5.39 -10.90 3.04
C ALA A 38 4.13 -10.02 2.99
N GLY A 39 2.95 -10.63 2.86
CA GLY A 39 1.68 -9.89 2.85
C GLY A 39 1.38 -9.20 4.17
N LEU A 40 1.69 -9.84 5.30
CA LEU A 40 1.53 -9.27 6.63
C LEU A 40 2.48 -8.10 6.87
N GLN A 41 3.76 -8.25 6.54
CA GLN A 41 4.77 -7.19 6.70
C GLN A 41 4.40 -5.95 5.89
N GLU A 42 3.90 -6.14 4.68
CA GLU A 42 3.47 -5.03 3.85
C GLU A 42 2.23 -4.32 4.44
N LEU A 43 1.27 -5.09 4.95
CA LEU A 43 0.06 -4.55 5.58
C LEU A 43 0.43 -3.70 6.81
N GLU A 44 1.36 -4.18 7.65
CA GLU A 44 1.86 -3.45 8.82
C GLU A 44 2.52 -2.13 8.42
N ARG A 45 3.37 -2.13 7.39
CA ARG A 45 3.99 -0.92 6.85
C ARG A 45 2.94 0.08 6.38
N LEU A 46 1.95 -0.40 5.62
CA LEU A 46 0.90 0.45 5.07
C LEU A 46 0.04 1.08 6.18
N VAL A 47 -0.34 0.30 7.19
CA VAL A 47 -1.08 0.80 8.35
C VAL A 47 -0.25 1.86 9.10
N SER A 48 1.04 1.61 9.32
CA SER A 48 1.93 2.59 9.96
C SER A 48 2.00 3.91 9.19
N GLU A 49 2.04 3.86 7.85
CA GLU A 49 2.03 5.06 7.01
C GLU A 49 0.68 5.79 7.08
N LEU A 50 -0.45 5.09 7.10
CA LEU A 50 -1.77 5.68 7.28
C LEU A 50 -1.91 6.38 8.65
N GLU A 51 -1.46 5.72 9.71
CA GLU A 51 -1.53 6.22 11.09
C GLU A 51 -0.62 7.43 11.32
N SER A 52 0.46 7.56 10.55
CA SER A 52 1.34 8.74 10.59
C SER A 52 0.62 10.04 10.21
N GLY A 53 -0.48 9.95 9.46
CA GLY A 53 -1.23 11.09 8.94
C GLY A 53 -0.47 11.95 7.92
N GLN A 54 0.71 11.52 7.47
CA GLN A 54 1.52 12.23 6.47
C GLN A 54 1.17 11.85 5.02
N MET A 55 0.25 10.90 4.84
CA MET A 55 -0.14 10.42 3.52
C MET A 55 -1.00 11.47 2.79
N PRO A 56 -0.64 11.86 1.55
CA PRO A 56 -1.45 12.79 0.77
C PRO A 56 -2.78 12.15 0.37
N LEU A 57 -3.81 12.99 0.21
CA LEU A 57 -5.18 12.54 -0.06
C LEU A 57 -5.29 11.64 -1.29
N ASP A 58 -4.56 11.96 -2.36
CA ASP A 58 -4.57 11.19 -3.61
C ASP A 58 -4.05 9.75 -3.45
N ARG A 59 -3.28 9.48 -2.39
CA ARG A 59 -2.74 8.15 -2.07
C ARG A 59 -3.62 7.34 -1.12
N LEU A 60 -4.47 8.00 -0.34
CA LEU A 60 -5.26 7.35 0.71
C LEU A 60 -6.16 6.24 0.17
N LEU A 61 -6.80 6.49 -0.98
CA LEU A 61 -7.71 5.51 -1.58
C LEU A 61 -6.96 4.28 -2.09
N ASP A 62 -5.80 4.46 -2.71
CA ASP A 62 -4.99 3.37 -3.25
C ASP A 62 -4.39 2.54 -2.10
N SER A 63 -3.83 3.20 -1.08
CA SER A 63 -3.36 2.52 0.13
C SER A 63 -4.48 1.73 0.83
N TYR A 64 -5.68 2.29 0.92
CA TYR A 64 -6.83 1.56 1.48
C TYR A 64 -7.17 0.30 0.66
N ARG A 65 -7.22 0.40 -0.68
CA ARG A 65 -7.49 -0.73 -1.58
C ARG A 65 -6.43 -1.82 -1.47
N ARG A 66 -5.16 -1.43 -1.42
CA ARG A 66 -4.05 -2.34 -1.20
C ARG A 66 -4.16 -3.04 0.14
N GLY A 67 -4.42 -2.30 1.22
CA GLY A 67 -4.65 -2.87 2.55
C GLY A 67 -5.80 -3.87 2.58
N ALA A 68 -6.92 -3.58 1.90
CA ALA A 68 -8.04 -4.52 1.79
C ALA A 68 -7.65 -5.81 1.05
N THR A 69 -6.84 -5.69 0.00
CA THR A 69 -6.33 -6.84 -0.78
C THR A 69 -5.40 -7.72 0.07
N LEU A 70 -4.47 -7.10 0.80
CA LEU A 70 -3.55 -7.80 1.71
C LEU A 70 -4.31 -8.52 2.84
N LEU A 71 -5.31 -7.85 3.42
CA LEU A 71 -6.14 -8.45 4.47
C LEU A 71 -6.92 -9.68 3.97
N ALA A 72 -7.48 -9.60 2.76
CA ALA A 72 -8.16 -10.73 2.13
C ALA A 72 -7.20 -11.90 1.91
N PHE A 73 -6.03 -11.64 1.34
CA PHE A 73 -4.99 -12.64 1.13
C PHE A 73 -4.58 -13.35 2.43
N CYS A 74 -4.32 -12.59 3.51
CA CYS A 74 -3.95 -13.16 4.80
C CYS A 74 -5.04 -14.07 5.37
N ARG A 75 -6.31 -13.66 5.27
CA ARG A 75 -7.45 -14.48 5.71
C ARG A 75 -7.59 -15.76 4.91
N ASP A 76 -7.48 -15.68 3.59
CA ASP A 76 -7.60 -16.84 2.71
C ASP A 76 -6.49 -17.87 2.97
N ARG A 77 -5.27 -17.40 3.25
CA ARG A 77 -4.16 -18.29 3.65
C ARG A 77 -4.43 -19.03 4.96
N LEU A 78 -4.93 -18.33 5.98
CA LEU A 78 -5.28 -18.96 7.26
C LEU A 78 -6.41 -19.97 7.10
N GLN A 79 -7.45 -19.62 6.32
CA GLN A 79 -8.56 -20.54 6.04
C GLN A 79 -8.08 -21.81 5.34
N ALA A 80 -7.21 -21.67 4.33
CA ALA A 80 -6.67 -22.81 3.60
C ALA A 80 -5.86 -23.75 4.51
N VAL A 81 -5.13 -23.22 5.50
CA VAL A 81 -4.41 -24.03 6.50
C VAL A 81 -5.39 -24.72 7.45
N GLU A 82 -6.40 -24.00 7.93
CA GLU A 82 -7.44 -24.57 8.80
C GLU A 82 -8.17 -25.74 8.12
N ASP A 83 -8.51 -25.59 6.84
CA ASP A 83 -9.19 -26.62 6.06
C ASP A 83 -8.31 -27.86 5.85
N GLN A 84 -7.00 -27.67 5.65
CA GLN A 84 -6.04 -28.79 5.57
C GLN A 84 -5.97 -29.56 6.89
N ILE A 85 -5.95 -28.86 8.03
CA ILE A 85 -5.94 -29.50 9.36
C ILE A 85 -7.21 -30.34 9.55
N LYS A 86 -8.39 -29.80 9.21
CA LYS A 86 -9.67 -30.55 9.31
C LYS A 86 -9.66 -31.84 8.50
N VAL A 87 -9.08 -31.82 7.30
CA VAL A 87 -8.97 -33.03 6.45
C VAL A 87 -8.04 -34.06 7.10
N LEU A 88 -6.91 -33.64 7.66
CA LEU A 88 -5.96 -34.52 8.34
C LEU A 88 -6.58 -35.16 9.59
N ASP A 89 -7.31 -34.39 10.39
CA ASP A 89 -8.00 -34.89 11.57
C ASP A 89 -9.08 -35.92 11.20
N ALA A 90 -9.90 -35.61 10.18
CA ALA A 90 -10.93 -36.52 9.68
C ALA A 90 -10.33 -37.84 9.13
N GLY A 91 -9.21 -37.76 8.41
CA GLY A 91 -8.49 -38.94 7.92
C GLY A 91 -7.92 -39.80 9.05
N THR A 92 -7.36 -39.15 10.08
CA THR A 92 -6.82 -39.82 11.28
C THR A 92 -7.92 -40.55 12.04
N LEU A 93 -9.06 -39.89 12.29
CA LEU A 93 -10.23 -40.50 12.91
C LEU A 93 -10.72 -41.74 12.15
N LYS A 94 -10.82 -41.67 10.81
CA LYS A 94 -11.28 -42.79 9.99
C LYS A 94 -10.34 -44.01 10.05
N SER A 95 -9.04 -43.78 10.19
CA SER A 95 -8.06 -44.87 10.30
C SER A 95 -8.14 -45.66 11.61
N TRP A 96 -8.60 -45.01 12.69
CA TRP A 96 -8.72 -45.62 14.01
C TRP A 96 -10.06 -46.34 14.23
N SER A 97 -11.13 -45.88 13.58
CA SER A 97 -12.48 -46.50 13.70
C SER A 97 -12.69 -47.75 12.82
N ALA A 98 -11.63 -48.29 12.23
CA ALA A 98 -11.70 -49.41 11.28
C ALA A 98 -11.48 -50.81 11.91
N GLU A 99 -11.59 -50.94 13.24
CA GLU A 99 -11.51 -52.22 13.96
C GLU A 99 -12.84 -52.61 14.63
#